data_AF-A0A1Q5L578-F1
#
_entry.id   AF-A0A1Q5L578-F1
#
_cell.length_a   1.000
_cell.length_b   1.000
_cell.length_c   1.000
_cell.angle_alpha   90.00
_cell.angle_beta   90.00
_cell.angle_gamma   90.00
#
_symmetry.space_group_name_H-M   'P 1'
#
loop_
_entity.id
_entity.type
_entity.pdbx_description
1 polymer ?
#
loop_
_entity_poly.entity_id
_entity_poly.type
_entity_poly.pdbx_seq_one_letter_code
_entity_poly.pdbx_strand_id
1 'polypeptide(L)'
;MTVHTPPPLPLTPLGYRRDGRAILPILGASLDDPGNPPTGETSPEGTDTKVVTIPQEELSRRFAREKDQGRRAGVRDLLGQLGFDSAKALTEYVQNQRHAEQQQKDAEQARLSEV
;
A
#
# COMPACT_ATOMS: atom_id res chain seq x y z
N MET A 1 -47.07 10.34 14.64
CA MET A 1 -46.75 9.61 15.89
C MET A 1 -45.37 9.00 15.72
N THR A 2 -44.33 9.68 16.21
CA THR A 2 -42.97 9.14 16.23
C THR A 2 -42.89 8.11 17.34
N VAL A 3 -42.67 6.85 16.97
CA VAL A 3 -42.51 5.76 17.94
C VAL A 3 -41.09 5.86 18.49
N HIS A 4 -40.94 6.42 19.69
CA HIS A 4 -39.68 6.37 20.42
C HIS A 4 -39.47 4.94 20.91
N THR A 5 -38.75 4.15 20.12
CA THR A 5 -38.26 2.84 20.58
C THR A 5 -37.16 3.10 21.61
N PRO A 6 -37.28 2.59 22.84
CA PRO A 6 -36.25 2.80 23.85
C PRO A 6 -34.92 2.21 23.36
N PRO A 7 -33.78 2.87 23.67
CA PRO A 7 -32.47 2.40 23.23
C PRO A 7 -32.23 0.97 23.74
N PRO A 8 -31.66 0.08 22.91
CA PRO A 8 -31.37 -1.28 23.34
C PRO A 8 -30.39 -1.25 24.52
N LEU A 9 -30.70 -2.04 25.56
CA LEU A 9 -29.83 -2.16 26.73
C LEU A 9 -28.43 -2.64 26.31
N PRO A 10 -27.35 -2.09 26.89
CA PRO A 10 -25.97 -2.26 26.42
C PRO A 10 -25.49 -3.71 26.38
N LEU A 11 -26.11 -4.58 27.19
CA LEU A 11 -25.73 -5.97 27.37
C LEU A 11 -26.77 -6.96 26.85
N THR A 12 -27.83 -6.47 26.21
CA THR A 12 -28.84 -7.33 25.58
C THR A 12 -28.38 -7.69 24.17
N PRO A 13 -28.17 -8.98 23.85
CA PRO A 13 -27.81 -9.38 22.50
C PRO A 13 -28.88 -8.99 21.48
N LEU A 14 -28.47 -8.34 20.39
CA LEU A 14 -29.33 -8.08 19.22
C LEU A 14 -29.55 -9.36 18.40
N GLY A 15 -28.67 -10.34 18.58
CA GLY A 15 -28.73 -11.63 17.91
C GLY A 15 -27.45 -12.42 18.15
N TYR A 16 -27.29 -13.54 17.43
CA TYR A 16 -26.11 -14.38 17.51
C TYR A 16 -25.52 -14.60 16.12
N ARG A 17 -24.19 -14.62 16.06
CA ARG A 17 -23.43 -14.96 14.86
C ARG A 17 -23.52 -16.47 14.58
N ARG A 18 -23.08 -16.90 13.40
CA ARG A 18 -23.03 -18.32 13.00
C ARG A 18 -22.13 -19.19 13.90
N ASP A 19 -21.15 -18.59 14.57
CA ASP A 19 -20.27 -19.22 15.56
C ASP A 19 -20.84 -19.17 16.99
N GLY A 20 -22.09 -18.72 17.18
CA GLY A 20 -22.78 -18.67 18.47
C GLY A 20 -22.39 -17.47 19.35
N ARG A 21 -21.50 -16.57 18.91
CA ARG A 21 -21.14 -15.38 19.67
C ARG A 21 -22.25 -14.33 19.61
N ALA A 22 -22.58 -13.72 20.74
CA ALA A 22 -23.58 -12.66 20.83
C ALA A 22 -23.14 -11.42 20.05
N ILE A 23 -24.10 -10.81 19.34
CA ILE A 23 -23.96 -9.50 18.69
C ILE A 23 -24.49 -8.48 19.69
N LEU A 24 -23.61 -7.70 20.29
CA LEU A 24 -23.98 -6.64 21.21
C LEU A 24 -24.22 -5.32 20.45
N PRO A 25 -25.14 -4.46 20.90
CA PRO A 25 -25.29 -3.11 20.38
C PRO A 25 -23.98 -2.33 20.52
N ILE A 26 -23.65 -1.52 19.50
CA ILE A 26 -22.54 -0.57 19.61
C ILE A 26 -23.05 0.64 20.39
N LEU A 27 -22.52 0.86 21.58
CA LEU A 27 -22.85 2.01 22.41
C LEU A 27 -22.43 3.31 21.70
N GLY A 28 -23.32 4.32 21.68
CA GLY A 28 -23.09 5.57 20.95
C GLY A 28 -23.39 5.53 19.45
N ALA A 29 -23.77 4.38 18.87
CA ALA A 29 -24.08 4.29 17.44
C ALA A 29 -25.55 4.61 17.08
N SER A 30 -26.43 4.75 18.08
CA SER A 30 -27.81 5.16 17.83
C SER A 30 -27.86 6.64 17.49
N LEU A 31 -28.66 7.00 16.48
CA LEU A 31 -28.88 8.40 16.10
C LEU A 31 -29.60 9.18 17.22
N ASP A 32 -30.34 8.47 18.07
CA ASP A 32 -31.10 9.02 19.19
C ASP A 32 -30.33 8.97 20.53
N ASP A 33 -29.05 8.54 20.54
CA ASP A 33 -28.25 8.51 21.76
C ASP A 33 -27.80 9.95 22.11
N PRO A 34 -28.16 10.49 23.30
CA PRO A 34 -27.74 11.84 23.69
C PRO A 34 -26.22 12.00 23.84
N GLY A 35 -25.46 10.88 23.89
CA GLY A 35 -24.00 10.89 23.84
C GLY A 35 -23.41 10.98 22.42
N ASN A 36 -24.24 10.88 21.38
CA ASN A 36 -23.80 10.98 19.99
C ASN A 36 -23.76 12.47 19.60
N PRO A 37 -22.62 13.02 19.15
CA PRO A 37 -22.57 14.41 18.74
C PRO A 37 -23.56 14.66 17.59
N PRO A 38 -24.32 15.77 17.62
CA PRO A 38 -25.21 16.10 16.52
C PRO A 38 -24.37 16.16 15.25
N THR A 39 -24.72 15.32 14.28
CA THR A 39 -24.11 15.30 12.95
C THR A 39 -24.29 16.68 12.32
N GLY A 40 -23.33 17.60 12.54
CA GLY A 40 -23.47 18.97 12.06
C GLY A 40 -22.50 19.99 12.63
N GLU A 41 -21.97 19.86 13.85
CA GLU A 41 -21.11 20.92 14.42
C GLU A 41 -19.84 20.37 15.07
N THR A 42 -18.71 20.75 14.49
CA THR A 42 -17.35 20.59 14.98
C THR A 42 -17.21 21.04 16.44
N SER A 43 -16.99 20.10 17.37
CA SER A 43 -16.46 20.42 18.71
C SER A 43 -14.94 20.58 18.65
N PRO A 44 -14.35 21.59 19.33
CA PRO A 44 -12.96 21.99 19.13
C PRO A 44 -11.94 21.26 20.01
N GLU A 45 -12.27 20.14 20.65
CA GLU A 45 -11.32 19.50 21.57
C GLU A 45 -11.42 17.97 21.55
N GLY A 46 -10.44 17.34 20.90
CA GLY A 46 -9.88 16.05 21.29
C GLY A 46 -10.73 14.80 21.02
N THR A 47 -10.81 14.38 19.76
CA THR A 47 -10.19 13.13 19.25
C THR A 47 -10.33 13.17 17.72
N ASP A 48 -9.22 13.42 17.05
CA ASP A 48 -9.11 13.65 15.60
C ASP A 48 -9.55 12.42 14.77
N THR A 49 -10.85 12.24 14.56
CA THR A 49 -11.34 11.83 13.24
C THR A 49 -11.56 13.09 12.41
N LYS A 50 -10.47 13.85 12.24
CA LYS A 50 -10.41 14.88 11.21
C LYS A 50 -10.69 14.13 9.91
N VAL A 51 -11.82 14.42 9.26
CA VAL A 51 -12.03 13.99 7.88
C VAL A 51 -10.87 14.61 7.11
N VAL A 52 -9.82 13.81 6.86
CA VAL A 52 -8.64 14.26 6.14
C VAL A 52 -9.04 14.30 4.69
N THR A 53 -9.64 15.41 4.28
CA THR A 53 -9.92 15.70 2.87
C THR A 53 -8.58 15.97 2.21
N ILE A 54 -7.96 14.91 1.69
CA ILE A 54 -6.73 15.05 0.91
C ILE A 54 -7.14 15.52 -0.49
N PRO A 55 -6.62 16.67 -0.98
CA PRO A 55 -6.91 17.11 -2.34
C PRO A 55 -6.40 16.07 -3.35
N GLN A 56 -7.14 15.90 -4.45
CA GLN A 56 -6.82 14.89 -5.47
C GLN A 56 -5.39 15.01 -6.01
N GLU A 57 -4.85 16.23 -6.10
CA GLU A 57 -3.47 16.47 -6.53
C GLU A 57 -2.44 15.86 -5.56
N GLU A 58 -2.68 16.01 -4.26
CA GLU A 58 -1.81 15.45 -3.22
C GLU A 58 -1.91 13.92 -3.18
N LEU A 59 -3.09 13.35 -3.39
CA LEU A 59 -3.26 11.90 -3.56
C LEU A 59 -2.47 11.40 -4.78
N SER A 60 -2.58 12.09 -5.91
CA SER A 60 -1.88 11.74 -7.15
C SER A 60 -0.37 11.76 -6.96
N ARG A 61 0.14 12.75 -6.23
CA ARG A 61 1.57 12.88 -5.88
C ARG A 61 2.04 11.75 -4.99
N ARG A 62 1.25 11.35 -3.99
CA ARG A 62 1.57 10.23 -3.10
C ARG A 62 1.60 8.91 -3.85
N PHE A 63 0.62 8.65 -4.72
CA PHE A 63 0.60 7.45 -5.56
C PHE A 63 1.79 7.37 -6.51
N ALA A 64 2.20 8.49 -7.11
CA ALA A 64 3.39 8.52 -7.96
C ALA A 64 4.66 8.13 -7.17
N ARG A 65 4.82 8.68 -5.96
CA ARG A 65 5.94 8.33 -5.07
C ARG A 65 5.91 6.86 -4.66
N GLU A 66 4.74 6.33 -4.30
CA GLU A 66 4.57 4.93 -3.92
C GLU A 66 4.93 3.99 -5.08
N LYS A 67 4.48 4.31 -6.31
CA LYS A 67 4.85 3.56 -7.51
C LYS A 67 6.37 3.57 -7.75
N ASP A 68 7.01 4.72 -7.58
CA ASP A 68 8.46 4.83 -7.73
C ASP A 68 9.22 4.03 -6.67
N GLN A 69 8.72 4.01 -5.43
CA GLN A 69 9.28 3.19 -4.36
C GLN A 69 9.12 1.70 -4.64
N GLY A 70 7.93 1.26 -5.05
CA GLY A 70 7.67 -0.12 -5.46
C GLY A 70 8.55 -0.54 -6.64
N ARG A 71 8.76 0.34 -7.63
CA ARG A 71 9.69 0.07 -8.73
C ARG A 71 11.13 -0.12 -8.23
N ARG A 72 11.59 0.75 -7.33
CA ARG A 72 12.95 0.65 -6.75
C ARG A 72 13.10 -0.61 -5.90
N ALA A 73 12.08 -0.99 -5.13
CA ALA A 73 12.06 -2.22 -4.35
C ALA A 73 12.12 -3.46 -5.26
N GLY A 74 11.31 -3.50 -6.33
CA GLY A 74 11.34 -4.59 -7.30
C GLY A 74 12.69 -4.74 -8.01
N VAL A 75 13.35 -3.63 -8.37
CA VAL A 75 14.72 -3.69 -8.95
C VAL A 75 15.72 -4.25 -7.93
N ARG A 76 15.63 -3.88 -6.65
CA ARG A 76 16.52 -4.42 -5.62
C ARG A 76 16.30 -5.92 -5.38
N ASP A 77 15.04 -6.36 -5.36
CA ASP A 77 14.70 -7.78 -5.22
C ASP A 77 15.24 -8.60 -6.42
N LEU A 78 15.03 -8.11 -7.64
CA LEU A 78 15.58 -8.73 -8.85
C LEU A 78 17.12 -8.81 -8.81
N LEU A 79 17.81 -7.76 -8.37
CA LEU A 79 19.26 -7.79 -8.21
C LEU A 79 19.69 -8.86 -7.20
N GLY A 80 18.99 -8.97 -6.07
CA GLY A 80 19.23 -10.01 -5.08
C GLY A 80 19.01 -11.42 -5.62
N GLN A 81 17.91 -11.64 -6.37
CA GLN A 81 17.63 -12.93 -7.02
C GLN A 81 18.69 -13.34 -8.05
N LEU A 82 19.26 -12.35 -8.76
CA LEU A 82 20.36 -12.56 -9.71
C LEU A 82 21.73 -12.64 -9.03
N GLY A 83 21.83 -12.42 -7.72
CA GLY A 83 23.07 -12.47 -6.96
C GLY A 83 23.98 -11.26 -7.13
N PHE A 84 23.44 -10.10 -7.54
CA PHE A 84 24.20 -8.85 -7.65
C PHE A 84 23.96 -7.94 -6.44
N ASP A 85 25.05 -7.45 -5.85
CA ASP A 85 24.99 -6.51 -4.73
C ASP A 85 24.47 -5.11 -5.13
N SER A 86 24.59 -4.76 -6.41
CA SER A 86 24.15 -3.46 -6.93
C SER A 86 23.87 -3.46 -8.43
N ALA A 87 23.08 -2.48 -8.89
CA ALA A 87 22.85 -2.25 -10.32
C ALA A 87 24.15 -1.94 -11.08
N LYS A 88 25.15 -1.37 -10.40
CA LYS A 88 26.47 -1.11 -10.97
C LYS A 88 27.22 -2.41 -11.26
N ALA A 89 27.21 -3.36 -10.32
CA ALA A 89 27.82 -4.68 -10.51
C ALA A 89 27.19 -5.44 -11.70
N LEU A 90 25.86 -5.41 -11.82
CA LEU A 90 25.16 -5.97 -12.99
C LEU A 90 25.59 -5.28 -14.29
N THR A 91 25.71 -3.96 -14.29
CA THR A 91 26.11 -3.19 -15.48
C THR A 91 27.53 -3.56 -15.92
N GLU A 92 28.47 -3.62 -14.98
CA GLU A 92 29.87 -4.01 -15.23
C GLU A 92 29.95 -5.45 -15.77
N TYR A 93 29.21 -6.38 -15.19
CA TYR A 93 29.13 -7.76 -15.68
C TYR A 93 28.67 -7.83 -17.14
N VAL A 94 27.57 -7.15 -17.48
CA VAL A 94 27.02 -7.13 -18.85
C VAL A 94 28.00 -6.48 -19.83
N GLN A 95 28.68 -5.40 -19.42
CA GLN A 95 29.69 -4.75 -20.26
C GLN A 95 30.89 -5.67 -20.51
N ASN A 96 31.41 -6.32 -19.46
CA ASN A 96 32.53 -7.26 -19.59
C ASN A 96 32.18 -8.43 -20.51
N GLN A 97 30.96 -8.98 -20.37
CA GLN A 97 30.49 -10.06 -21.23
C GLN A 97 30.41 -9.61 -22.70
N ARG A 98 29.85 -8.43 -22.97
CA ARG A 98 29.81 -7.87 -24.33
C ARG A 98 31.20 -7.61 -24.91
N HIS A 99 32.13 -7.11 -24.10
CA HIS A 99 33.51 -6.90 -24.53
C HIS A 99 34.20 -8.23 -24.86
N ALA A 100 34.01 -9.27 -24.05
CA ALA A 100 34.56 -10.59 -24.32
C ALA A 100 33.98 -11.19 -25.62
N GLU A 101 32.67 -11.09 -25.83
CA GLU A 101 32.02 -11.54 -27.06
C GLU A 101 32.52 -10.78 -28.30
N GLN A 102 32.74 -9.47 -28.18
CA GLN A 102 33.29 -8.66 -29.27
C GLN A 102 34.73 -9.08 -29.59
N GLN A 103 35.57 -9.27 -28.57
CA GLN A 103 36.95 -9.73 -28.77
C GLN A 103 37.02 -11.11 -29.43
N GLN A 104 36.11 -12.01 -29.09
CA GLN A 104 36.03 -13.33 -29.75
C GLN A 104 35.68 -13.18 -31.23
N LYS A 105 34.71 -12.34 -31.57
CA LYS A 105 34.33 -12.07 -32.97
C LYS A 105 35.47 -11.42 -33.74
N ASP A 106 36.15 -10.45 -33.16
CA ASP A 106 37.27 -9.76 -33.80
C ASP A 106 38.45 -10.73 -34.02
N ALA A 107 38.74 -11.58 -33.05
CA ALA A 107 39.79 -12.60 -33.17
C ALA A 107 39.45 -13.67 -34.23
N GLU A 108 38.18 -14.05 -34.35
CA GLU A 108 37.71 -14.97 -35.38
C GLU A 108 37.79 -14.35 -36.78
N GLN A 109 37.42 -13.08 -36.93
CA GLN A 109 37.57 -12.34 -38.18
C GLN A 109 39.03 -12.21 -38.61
N ALA A 110 39.93 -11.89 -37.68
CA ALA A 110 41.36 -11.81 -37.96
C ALA A 110 41.91 -13.14 -38.49
N ARG A 111 41.52 -14.27 -37.87
CA ARG A 111 41.91 -15.62 -38.32
C ARG A 111 41.38 -15.95 -39.72
N LEU A 112 40.15 -15.56 -40.04
CA LEU A 112 39.56 -15.78 -41.36
C LEU A 112 40.22 -14.93 -42.45
N SER A 113 40.74 -13.75 -42.10
CA SER A 113 41.43 -12.88 -43.05
C SER A 113 42.89 -13.26 -43.33
N GLU A 114 43.50 -14.11 -42.49
CA GLU A 114 44.87 -14.61 -42.67
C GLU A 114 44.97 -15.90 -43.52
N VAL A 115 43.82 -16.49 -43.91
CA VAL A 115 43.73 -17.68 -44.78
C VAL A 115 43.36 -17.27 -46.20
#